data_AF-A0A067G2C1-F1
#
_entry.id   AF-A0A067G2C1-F1
#
_cell.length_a   1.000
_cell.length_b   1.000
_cell.length_c   1.000
_cell.angle_alpha   90.00
_cell.angle_beta   90.00
_cell.angle_gamma   90.00
#
_symmetry.space_group_name_H-M   'P 1'
#
loop_
_entity.id
_entity.type
_entity.pdbx_description
1 polymer ?
#
loop_
_entity_poly.entity_id
_entity_poly.type
_entity_poly.pdbx_seq_one_letter_code
_entity_poly.pdbx_strand_id
1 'polypeptide(L)' 'AALFNRTDIAFILMESGANMDCKNAQGESPLDCAPVTLQYKMRQKMEEDKNNVGSTTSV' A
#
# COMPACT_ATOMS: atom_id res chain seq x y z
N ALA A 1 9.24 3.51 -4.89
CA ALA A 1 8.03 4.00 -5.60
C ALA A 1 7.28 5.06 -4.78
N ALA A 2 6.92 4.77 -3.53
CA ALA A 2 6.14 5.66 -2.65
C ALA A 2 6.73 7.07 -2.46
N LEU A 3 8.00 7.18 -2.06
CA LEU A 3 8.70 8.46 -1.88
C LEU A 3 8.68 9.36 -3.12
N PHE A 4 8.70 8.77 -4.31
CA PHE A 4 8.74 9.48 -5.59
C PHE A 4 7.35 9.72 -6.20
N ASN A 5 6.28 9.53 -5.42
CA ASN A 5 4.89 9.69 -5.86
C ASN A 5 4.51 8.85 -7.10
N ARG A 6 5.18 7.70 -7.30
CA ARG A 6 4.89 6.80 -8.43
C ARG A 6 3.69 5.91 -8.06
N THR A 7 2.49 6.47 -8.17
CA THR A 7 1.23 5.85 -7.73
C THR A 7 1.05 4.45 -8.33
N ASP A 8 1.13 4.31 -9.65
CA ASP A 8 0.88 3.03 -10.33
C ASP A 8 1.86 1.94 -9.89
N ILE A 9 3.16 2.27 -9.81
CA ILE A 9 4.19 1.34 -9.35
C ILE A 9 3.97 0.99 -7.88
N ALA A 10 3.61 1.96 -7.03
CA ALA A 10 3.31 1.71 -5.63
C ALA A 10 2.12 0.76 -5.48
N PHE A 11 1.06 0.93 -6.27
CA PHE A 11 -0.12 0.08 -6.26
C PHE A 11 0.17 -1.34 -6.75
N ILE A 12 0.91 -1.50 -7.85
CA ILE A 12 1.33 -2.82 -8.34
C ILE A 12 2.13 -3.57 -7.27
N LEU A 13 3.02 -2.87 -6.56
CA LEU A 13 3.79 -3.47 -5.47
C LEU A 13 2.89 -3.89 -4.30
N MET A 14 1.92 -3.05 -3.91
CA MET A 14 0.95 -3.39 -2.86
C MET A 14 0.12 -4.62 -3.24
N GLU A 15 -0.41 -4.68 -4.46
CA GLU A 15 -1.18 -5.82 -4.99
C GLU A 15 -0.34 -7.10 -5.07
N SER A 16 0.97 -6.97 -5.31
CA SER A 16 1.91 -8.08 -5.30
C SER A 16 2.24 -8.59 -3.88
N GLY A 17 1.64 -8.01 -2.84
CA GLY A 17 1.87 -8.40 -1.45
C GLY A 17 3.09 -7.76 -0.80
N ALA A 18 3.52 -6.58 -1.29
CA ALA A 18 4.61 -5.84 -0.65
C ALA A 18 4.27 -5.54 0.82
N ASN A 19 5.24 -5.78 1.71
CA ASN A 19 5.07 -5.53 3.14
C ASN A 19 5.00 -4.02 3.43
N MET A 20 3.82 -3.55 3.79
CA MET A 20 3.54 -2.15 4.12
C MET A 20 4.04 -1.71 5.50
N ASP A 21 4.41 -2.66 6.37
CA ASP A 21 4.98 -2.38 7.69
C ASP A 21 6.52 -2.38 7.68
N CYS A 22 7.15 -2.63 6.53
CA CYS A 22 8.60 -2.67 6.38
C CYS A 22 9.22 -1.29 6.59
N LYS A 23 10.17 -1.18 7.52
CA LYS A 23 10.80 0.10 7.88
C LYS A 23 12.17 0.27 7.24
N ASN A 24 12.45 1.48 6.75
CA ASN A 24 13.79 1.86 6.28
C ASN A 24 14.78 2.08 7.46
N ALA A 25 16.02 2.49 7.16
CA ALA A 25 17.04 2.75 8.18
C ALA A 25 16.69 3.88 9.16
N GLN A 26 15.74 4.74 8.80
CA GLN A 26 15.21 5.84 9.58
C GLN A 26 13.97 5.42 10.41
N GLY A 27 13.50 4.19 10.26
CA GLY A 27 12.33 3.66 10.97
C GLY A 27 10.99 4.00 10.32
N GLU A 28 10.99 4.49 9.09
CA GLU A 28 9.80 4.92 8.34
C GLU A 28 9.26 3.78 7.47
N SER A 29 7.95 3.58 7.49
CA SER A 29 7.26 2.67 6.57
C SER A 29 7.18 3.25 5.16
N PRO A 30 6.82 2.46 4.12
CA PRO A 30 6.62 2.99 2.77
C PRO A 30 5.55 4.08 2.73
N LEU A 31 4.58 4.01 3.65
CA LEU A 31 3.49 4.97 3.79
C LEU A 31 3.94 6.29 4.42
N ASP A 32 4.89 6.25 5.36
CA ASP A 32 5.47 7.44 5.99
C ASP A 32 6.35 8.22 5.00
N CYS A 33 7.04 7.50 4.11
CA CYS A 33 7.82 8.13 3.04
C CYS A 33 6.96 8.71 1.91
N ALA A 34 5.67 8.36 1.82
CA ALA A 34 4.81 8.79 0.71
C ALA A 34 4.33 10.25 0.90
N PRO A 35 4.18 11.04 -0.17
CA PRO A 35 3.50 12.34 -0.07
C PRO A 35 2.04 12.14 0.35
N VAL A 36 1.45 13.14 1.04
CA VAL A 36 0.09 13.09 1.60
C VAL A 36 -0.97 12.61 0.59
N THR A 37 -0.86 13.05 -0.66
CA THR A 37 -1.79 12.66 -1.74
C THR A 37 -1.72 11.17 -2.10
N LEU A 38 -0.53 10.57 -2.09
CA LEU A 38 -0.36 9.14 -2.32
C LEU A 38 -0.66 8.34 -1.04
N GLN A 39 -0.26 8.84 0.12
CA GLN A 39 -0.54 8.22 1.41
C GLN A 39 -2.04 7.96 1.59
N TYR A 40 -2.89 8.94 1.29
CA TYR A 40 -4.34 8.79 1.36
C TYR A 40 -4.84 7.66 0.45
N LYS A 41 -4.40 7.64 -0.81
CA LYS A 41 -4.79 6.63 -1.79
C LYS A 41 -4.32 5.21 -1.40
N MET A 42 -3.12 5.09 -0.86
CA MET A 42 -2.59 3.82 -0.36
C MET A 42 -3.40 3.31 0.83
N ARG A 43 -3.83 4.19 1.75
CA ARG A 43 -4.71 3.83 2.88
C ARG A 43 -6.05 3.30 2.41
N GLN A 44 -6.70 4.00 1.48
CA GLN A 44 -7.96 3.53 0.89
C GLN A 44 -7.81 2.13 0.28
N LYS A 45 -6.73 1.90 -0.49
CA LYS A 45 -6.47 0.59 -1.09
C LYS A 45 -6.26 -0.53 -0.06
N MET A 46 -5.53 -0.25 1.02
CA MET A 46 -5.36 -1.22 2.13
C MET A 46 -6.69 -1.56 2.83
N GLU A 47 -7.63 -0.61 2.89
CA GLU A 47 -8.98 -0.84 3.43
C GLU A 47 -9.85 -1.64 2.44
N GLU A 48 -9.77 -1.34 1.14
CA GLU A 48 -10.44 -2.10 0.07
C GLU A 48 -10.04 -3.59 0.09
N ASP A 49 -8.74 -3.88 0.22
CA ASP A 49 -8.24 -5.26 0.23
C ASP A 49 -8.75 -6.05 1.46
N LYS A 50 -8.90 -5.39 2.61
CA LYS A 50 -9.52 -6.00 3.82
C LYS A 50 -11.00 -6.32 3.62
N ASN A 51 -11.71 -5.48 2.87
CA ASN A 51 -13.13 -5.66 2.58
C ASN A 51 -13.38 -6.70 1.47
N ASN A 52 -12.39 -6.98 0.62
CA ASN A 52 -12.49 -7.97 -0.46
C ASN A 52 -12.25 -9.43 0.01
N VAL A 53 -11.69 -9.63 1.21
CA VAL A 53 -11.54 -10.96 1.82
C VAL A 53 -12.89 -11.63 2.17
N GLY A 54 -14.02 -10.90 2.06
CA GLY A 54 -15.38 -11.46 2.21
C GLY A 54 -15.97 -12.15 0.98
N SER A 55 -15.38 -12.04 -0.22
CA SER A 55 -15.99 -12.53 -1.48
C SER A 55 -15.26 -13.67 -2.19
N THR A 56 -14.16 -14.20 -1.62
CA THR A 56 -13.49 -15.40 -2.19
C THR A 56 -13.80 -16.65 -1.34
N THR A 57 -15.09 -16.99 -1.26
CA THR A 57 -15.52 -18.34 -0.86
C THR A 57 -15.99 -19.10 -2.11
N SER A 58 -15.44 -20.29 -2.29
CA SER A 58 -15.92 -21.41 -3.11
C SER A 58 -15.67 -21.37 -4.63
N VAL A 59 -14.65 -22.10 -5.06
CA VAL A 59 -14.82 -23.17 -6.07
C VAL A 59 -14.31 -24.49 -5.50
#